data_AF-K0TPI5-F1
#
_entry.id   AF-K0TPI5-F1
#
_cell.length_a   1.000
_cell.length_b   1.000
_cell.length_c   1.000
_cell.angle_alpha   90.00
_cell.angle_beta   90.00
_cell.angle_gamma   90.00
#
_symmetry.space_group_name_H-M   'P 1'
#
loop_
_entity.id
_entity.type
_entity.pdbx_description
1 polymer ?
#
loop_
_entity_poly.entity_id
_entity_poly.type
_entity_poly.pdbx_seq_one_letter_code
_entity_poly.pdbx_strand_id
1 'polypeptide(L)'
;MTKEKVQKLEAATAVARHAMKEAETRLESATAALDECKAKLRALDPAAQQTLQVNDTELPDLIGKRMAAREEYLGAKQRFETNQRYLIAIRTKLNNG
;
A
#
# COMPACT_ATOMS: atom_id res chain seq x y z
N MET A 1 20.39 -20.63 17.03
CA MET A 1 20.05 -19.27 16.54
C MET A 1 20.60 -18.28 17.57
N THR A 2 21.34 -17.22 17.18
CA THR A 2 21.90 -16.27 18.17
C THR A 2 20.93 -15.14 18.47
N LYS A 3 20.96 -14.59 19.71
CA LYS A 3 20.16 -13.44 20.15
C LYS A 3 20.27 -12.25 19.19
N GLU A 4 21.45 -12.03 18.64
CA GLU A 4 21.75 -10.98 17.66
C GLU A 4 20.97 -11.16 16.33
N LYS A 5 20.81 -12.40 15.84
CA LYS A 5 20.03 -12.67 14.62
C LYS A 5 18.54 -12.37 14.82
N VAL A 6 18.02 -12.64 16.02
CA VAL A 6 16.63 -12.31 16.38
C VAL A 6 16.44 -10.80 16.43
N GLN A 7 17.33 -10.08 17.10
CA GLN A 7 17.26 -8.61 17.19
C GLN A 7 17.34 -7.93 15.82
N LYS A 8 18.22 -8.43 14.92
CA LYS A 8 18.30 -7.92 13.54
C LYS A 8 16.99 -8.13 12.78
N LEU A 9 16.37 -9.29 12.93
CA LEU A 9 15.08 -9.58 12.29
C LEU A 9 13.94 -8.74 12.90
N GLU A 10 13.94 -8.51 14.21
CA GLU A 10 12.98 -7.62 14.88
C GLU A 10 13.09 -6.18 14.36
N ALA A 11 14.31 -5.65 14.24
CA ALA A 11 14.56 -4.34 13.65
C ALA A 11 14.08 -4.26 12.20
N ALA A 12 14.44 -5.25 11.37
CA ALA A 12 13.96 -5.33 9.99
C ALA A 12 12.43 -5.44 9.89
N THR A 13 11.79 -6.11 10.86
CA THR A 13 10.32 -6.20 10.93
C THR A 13 9.69 -4.86 11.28
N ALA A 14 10.28 -4.12 12.21
CA ALA A 14 9.81 -2.77 12.57
C ALA A 14 9.91 -1.81 11.39
N VAL A 15 11.04 -1.83 10.66
CA VAL A 15 11.22 -1.04 9.43
C VAL A 15 10.18 -1.43 8.37
N ALA A 16 10.00 -2.72 8.11
CA ALA A 16 8.99 -3.19 7.15
C ALA A 16 7.56 -2.77 7.55
N ARG A 17 7.24 -2.78 8.85
CA ARG A 17 5.95 -2.30 9.36
C ARG A 17 5.75 -0.81 9.10
N HIS A 18 6.78 0.00 9.32
CA HIS A 18 6.73 1.44 9.05
C HIS A 18 6.47 1.70 7.56
N ALA A 19 7.29 1.09 6.70
CA ALA A 19 7.15 1.22 5.26
C ALA A 19 5.77 0.77 4.75
N MET A 20 5.22 -0.31 5.31
CA MET A 20 3.86 -0.78 4.99
C MET A 20 2.80 0.27 5.34
N LYS A 21 2.89 0.91 6.51
CA LYS A 21 1.94 1.95 6.94
C LYS A 21 2.04 3.23 6.08
N GLU A 22 3.26 3.61 5.71
CA GLU A 22 3.46 4.75 4.80
C GLU A 22 2.87 4.47 3.42
N ALA A 23 3.10 3.27 2.89
CA ALA A 23 2.52 2.85 1.62
C ALA A 23 0.99 2.72 1.67
N GLU A 24 0.44 2.29 2.81
CA GLU A 24 -1.01 2.27 3.07
C GLU A 24 -1.60 3.69 3.03
N THR A 25 -0.96 4.64 3.72
CA THR A 25 -1.38 6.05 3.72
C THR A 25 -1.33 6.65 2.31
N ARG A 26 -0.29 6.32 1.52
CA ARG A 26 -0.19 6.72 0.10
C ARG A 26 -1.33 6.14 -0.74
N LEU A 27 -1.66 4.87 -0.54
CA LEU A 27 -2.76 4.20 -1.25
C LEU A 27 -4.11 4.80 -0.89
N GLU A 28 -4.36 5.09 0.38
CA GLU A 28 -5.57 5.77 0.84
C GLU A 28 -5.72 7.14 0.18
N SER A 29 -4.64 7.93 0.19
CA SER A 29 -4.61 9.26 -0.43
C SER A 29 -4.87 9.21 -1.94
N ALA A 30 -4.22 8.29 -2.65
CA ALA A 30 -4.42 8.12 -4.10
C ALA A 30 -5.83 7.62 -4.44
N THR A 31 -6.42 6.80 -3.56
CA THR A 31 -7.81 6.33 -3.71
C THR A 31 -8.80 7.46 -3.51
N ALA A 32 -8.62 8.27 -2.45
CA ALA A 32 -9.46 9.44 -2.18
C ALA A 32 -9.42 10.44 -3.34
N ALA A 33 -8.24 10.76 -3.88
CA ALA A 33 -8.10 11.65 -5.03
C ALA A 33 -8.82 11.12 -6.28
N LEU A 34 -8.72 9.81 -6.56
CA LEU A 34 -9.43 9.19 -7.68
C LEU A 34 -10.95 9.25 -7.50
N ASP A 35 -11.43 8.98 -6.28
CA ASP A 35 -12.86 8.98 -6.00
C ASP A 35 -13.45 10.40 -6.04
N GLU A 36 -12.71 11.40 -5.56
CA GLU A 36 -13.07 12.82 -5.69
C GLU A 36 -13.15 13.23 -7.17
N CYS A 37 -12.15 12.88 -7.99
CA CYS A 37 -12.16 13.16 -9.42
C CYS A 37 -13.38 12.52 -10.10
N LYS A 38 -13.66 11.24 -9.83
CA LYS A 38 -14.87 10.56 -10.35
C LYS A 38 -16.16 11.24 -9.90
N ALA A 39 -16.24 11.71 -8.65
CA ALA A 39 -17.40 12.41 -8.14
C ALA A 39 -17.62 13.74 -8.89
N LYS A 40 -16.57 14.53 -9.10
CA LYS A 40 -16.63 15.78 -9.89
C LYS A 40 -17.13 15.52 -11.31
N LEU A 41 -16.61 14.49 -11.97
CA LEU A 41 -17.01 14.14 -13.33
C LEU A 41 -18.48 13.70 -13.42
N ARG A 42 -18.99 12.95 -12.43
CA ARG A 42 -20.40 12.57 -12.35
C ARG A 42 -21.33 13.75 -12.07
N ALA A 43 -20.82 14.82 -11.45
CA ALA A 43 -21.57 16.03 -11.16
C ALA A 43 -21.63 17.02 -12.34
N LEU A 44 -20.90 16.77 -13.44
CA LEU A 44 -20.98 17.58 -14.65
C LEU A 44 -22.37 17.50 -15.28
N ASP A 45 -22.78 18.55 -15.97
CA ASP A 45 -24.02 18.54 -16.76
C ASP A 45 -23.97 17.44 -17.85
N PRO A 46 -25.10 16.80 -18.19
CA PRO A 46 -25.14 15.71 -19.16
C PRO A 46 -24.55 16.08 -20.53
N ALA A 47 -24.73 17.33 -20.97
CA ALA A 47 -24.16 17.82 -22.22
C ALA A 47 -22.62 17.86 -22.17
N ALA A 48 -22.04 18.27 -21.04
CA ALA A 48 -20.59 18.28 -20.84
C ALA A 48 -20.04 16.85 -20.70
N GLN A 49 -20.78 15.93 -20.08
CA GLN A 49 -20.40 14.51 -19.99
C GLN A 49 -20.35 13.82 -21.36
N GLN A 50 -21.26 14.16 -22.28
CA GLN A 50 -21.32 13.56 -23.62
C GLN A 50 -20.14 13.95 -24.51
N THR A 51 -19.54 15.11 -24.28
CA THR A 51 -18.39 15.61 -25.05
C THR A 51 -17.05 15.28 -24.40
N LEU A 52 -17.04 14.79 -23.16
CA LEU A 52 -15.83 14.56 -22.39
C LEU A 52 -15.06 13.35 -22.91
N GLN A 53 -13.80 13.52 -23.32
CA GLN A 53 -12.93 12.38 -23.58
C GLN A 53 -12.15 12.00 -22.34
N VAL A 54 -11.82 10.72 -22.21
CA VAL A 54 -11.08 10.20 -21.04
C VAL A 54 -9.73 10.90 -20.86
N ASN A 55 -9.07 11.27 -21.97
CA ASN A 55 -7.78 11.98 -21.96
C ASN A 55 -7.90 13.45 -21.58
N ASP A 56 -9.10 14.02 -21.60
CA ASP A 56 -9.36 15.39 -21.13
C ASP A 56 -9.49 15.45 -19.59
N THR A 57 -9.33 14.30 -18.92
CA THR A 57 -9.50 14.16 -17.48
C THR A 57 -8.22 13.68 -16.82
N GLU A 58 -8.09 13.96 -15.52
CA GLU A 58 -7.00 13.39 -14.69
C GLU A 58 -7.21 11.90 -14.36
N LEU A 59 -8.30 11.26 -14.83
CA LEU A 59 -8.62 9.87 -14.48
C LEU A 59 -7.50 8.89 -14.84
N PRO A 60 -6.90 8.90 -16.04
CA PRO A 60 -5.84 7.95 -16.38
C PRO A 60 -4.65 8.06 -15.41
N ASP A 61 -4.24 9.28 -15.10
CA ASP A 61 -3.12 9.54 -14.21
C ASP A 61 -3.44 9.13 -12.77
N LEU A 62 -4.64 9.44 -12.28
CA LEU A 62 -5.08 9.05 -10.93
C LEU A 62 -5.25 7.53 -10.79
N ILE A 63 -5.71 6.85 -11.84
CA ILE A 63 -5.75 5.39 -11.90
C ILE A 63 -4.32 4.83 -11.81
N GLY A 64 -3.39 5.36 -12.61
CA GLY A 64 -1.98 4.99 -12.58
C GLY A 64 -1.35 5.19 -11.21
N LYS A 65 -1.54 6.35 -10.59
CA LYS A 65 -1.05 6.68 -9.24
C LYS A 65 -1.60 5.70 -8.18
N ARG A 66 -2.90 5.41 -8.21
CA ARG A 66 -3.52 4.44 -7.29
C ARG A 66 -2.98 3.03 -7.51
N MET A 67 -2.78 2.61 -8.76
CA MET A 67 -2.21 1.30 -9.08
C MET A 67 -0.77 1.17 -8.55
N ALA A 68 0.09 2.16 -8.79
CA ALA A 68 1.45 2.18 -8.28
C ALA A 68 1.49 2.16 -6.75
N ALA A 69 0.67 2.98 -6.08
CA ALA A 69 0.57 2.98 -4.61
C ALA A 69 0.09 1.63 -4.07
N ARG A 70 -0.81 0.95 -4.79
CA ARG A 70 -1.29 -0.38 -4.41
C ARG A 70 -0.20 -1.43 -4.52
N GLU A 71 0.58 -1.43 -5.60
CA GLU A 71 1.70 -2.35 -5.76
C GLU A 71 2.75 -2.15 -4.67
N GLU A 72 3.06 -0.89 -4.34
CA GLU A 72 3.97 -0.55 -3.26
C GLU A 72 3.48 -1.09 -1.91
N TYR A 73 2.20 -0.86 -1.58
CA TYR A 73 1.59 -1.37 -0.36
C TYR A 73 1.65 -2.90 -0.29
N LEU A 74 1.28 -3.59 -1.37
CA LEU A 74 1.29 -5.06 -1.41
C LEU A 74 2.71 -5.61 -1.21
N GLY A 75 3.71 -4.98 -1.84
CA GLY A 75 5.11 -5.35 -1.66
C GLY A 75 5.59 -5.14 -0.22
N ALA A 76 5.27 -3.99 0.38
CA ALA A 76 5.64 -3.70 1.76
C ALA A 76 4.94 -4.63 2.77
N LYS A 77 3.64 -4.90 2.55
CA LYS A 77 2.84 -5.85 3.33
C LYS A 77 3.43 -7.25 3.29
N GLN A 78 3.77 -7.75 2.10
CA GLN A 78 4.38 -9.07 1.96
C GLN A 78 5.71 -9.18 2.72
N ARG A 79 6.56 -8.15 2.64
CA ARG A 79 7.83 -8.10 3.40
C ARG A 79 7.60 -8.14 4.91
N PHE A 80 6.66 -7.33 5.41
CA PHE A 80 6.31 -7.30 6.82
C PHE A 80 5.78 -8.66 7.30
N GLU A 81 4.81 -9.24 6.59
CA GLU A 81 4.22 -10.53 6.94
C GLU A 81 5.25 -11.66 6.92
N THR A 82 6.17 -11.64 5.94
CA THR A 82 7.26 -12.61 5.84
C THR A 82 8.18 -12.52 7.05
N ASN A 83 8.61 -11.31 7.42
CA ASN A 83 9.46 -11.10 8.59
C ASN A 83 8.76 -11.53 9.89
N GLN A 84 7.46 -11.22 10.02
CA GLN A 84 6.66 -11.67 11.17
C GLN A 84 6.57 -13.20 11.26
N ARG A 85 6.32 -13.90 10.15
CA ARG A 85 6.28 -15.38 10.13
C ARG A 85 7.61 -15.96 10.59
N TYR A 86 8.73 -15.41 10.14
CA TYR A 86 10.04 -15.84 10.61
C TYR A 86 10.24 -15.58 12.10
N LEU A 87 9.88 -14.40 12.61
CA LEU A 87 9.98 -14.11 14.05
C LEU A 87 9.18 -15.10 14.89
N ILE A 88 7.95 -15.39 14.50
CA ILE A 88 7.08 -16.36 15.18
C ILE A 88 7.76 -17.73 15.19
N ALA A 89 8.18 -18.23 14.02
CA ALA A 89 8.81 -19.54 13.91
C ALA A 89 10.08 -19.66 14.76
N ILE A 90 10.88 -18.60 14.85
CA ILE A 90 12.10 -18.57 15.66
C ILE A 90 11.77 -18.59 17.15
N ARG A 91 10.84 -17.75 17.61
CA ARG A 91 10.42 -17.68 19.01
C ARG A 91 9.81 -19.01 19.47
N THR A 92 8.98 -19.64 18.65
CA THR A 92 8.43 -20.97 18.94
C THR A 92 9.53 -22.02 19.10
N LYS A 93 10.54 -22.03 18.21
CA LYS A 93 11.68 -22.95 18.33
C LYS A 93 12.53 -22.72 19.58
N LEU A 94 12.66 -21.47 20.03
CA LEU A 94 13.41 -21.15 21.25
C LEU A 94 12.64 -21.48 22.53
N ASN A 95 11.31 -21.45 22.50
CA ASN A 95 10.47 -21.77 23.66
C ASN A 95 10.22 -23.28 23.83
N ASN A 96 10.34 -24.06 22.76
CA ASN A 96 10.12 -25.51 22.76
C ASN A 96 11.43 -26.32 22.77
N GLY A 97 12.58 -25.66 22.94
CA GLY A 97 13.91 -26.26 22.91
C GLY A 97 14.68 -26.07 24.19
#